data_AF-A0A9X9F0L1-F1
#
_entry.id   AF-A0A9X9F0L1-F1
#
_cell.length_a   1.000
_cell.length_b   1.000
_cell.length_c   1.000
_cell.angle_alpha   90.00
_cell.angle_beta   90.00
_cell.angle_gamma   90.00
#
_symmetry.space_group_name_H-M   'P 1'
#
loop_
_entity.id
_entity.type
_entity.pdbx_description
1 polymer ?
#
loop_
_entity_poly.entity_id
_entity_poly.type
_entity_poly.pdbx_seq_one_letter_code
_entity_poly.pdbx_strand_id
1 'polypeptide(L)' 'NTPLMKLKCEETKDLSIYAKCEWHNPTGSIKDRAALGMINKYLQEADKKQNILEYSGGSLARSIGCICNYL' A
#
# COMPACT_ATOMS: atom_id res chain seq x y z
N ASN A 1 8.92 -1.07 4.99
CA ASN A 1 8.40 -1.06 6.38
C ASN A 1 8.17 0.40 6.76
N THR A 2 6.96 0.80 7.16
CA THR A 2 6.60 2.20 7.46
C THR A 2 6.80 2.53 8.95
N PRO A 3 6.96 3.81 9.33
CA PRO A 3 7.10 4.19 10.74
C PRO A 3 5.88 3.79 11.59
N LEU A 4 6.11 3.53 12.88
CA LEU A 4 5.07 3.37 13.89
C LEU A 4 5.20 4.53 14.89
N MET A 5 4.16 5.34 15.02
CA MET A 5 4.18 6.55 15.83
C MET A 5 3.26 6.39 17.04
N LYS A 6 3.76 6.68 18.25
CA LYS A 6 2.91 6.77 19.44
C LYS A 6 2.09 8.05 19.38
N LEU A 7 0.77 7.94 19.49
CA LEU A 7 -0.12 9.09 19.54
C LEU A 7 -0.21 9.62 20.97
N LYS A 8 -0.27 10.95 21.12
CA LYS A 8 -0.44 11.63 22.41
C LYS A 8 -1.75 12.41 22.35
N CYS A 9 -2.65 12.11 23.28
CA CYS A 9 -3.97 12.72 23.39
C CYS A 9 -4.39 12.63 24.87
N GLU A 10 -4.85 13.75 25.43
CA GLU A 10 -5.14 13.86 26.87
C GLU A 10 -6.30 12.94 27.26
N GLU A 11 -7.28 12.81 26.39
CA GLU A 11 -8.47 11.96 26.52
C GLU A 11 -8.12 10.46 26.54
N THR A 12 -6.93 10.09 26.06
CA THR A 12 -6.46 8.69 25.97
C THR A 12 -5.14 8.48 26.71
N LYS A 13 -4.82 9.33 27.69
CA LYS A 13 -3.54 9.30 28.42
C LYS A 13 -3.20 7.97 29.11
N ASP A 14 -4.22 7.21 29.51
CA ASP A 14 -4.06 5.90 30.16
C ASP A 14 -3.98 4.74 29.15
N LEU A 15 -4.03 5.05 27.84
CA LEU A 15 -3.91 4.09 26.75
C LEU A 15 -2.59 4.27 26.00
N SER A 16 -2.08 3.17 25.43
CA SER A 16 -0.95 3.22 24.50
C SER A 16 -1.42 3.04 23.07
N ILE A 17 -1.74 4.15 22.42
CA ILE A 17 -2.21 4.17 21.03
C ILE A 17 -1.04 4.42 20.07
N TYR A 18 -0.95 3.61 19.03
CA TYR A 18 0.07 3.75 17.98
C TYR A 18 -0.58 3.79 16.60
N ALA A 19 -0.09 4.67 15.73
CA ALA A 19 -0.47 4.76 14.33
C ALA A 19 0.65 4.21 13.44
N LYS A 20 0.31 3.32 12.50
CA LYS A 20 1.21 2.90 11.43
C LYS A 20 1.14 3.91 10.28
N CYS A 21 2.27 4.55 9.97
CA CYS A 21 2.34 5.70 9.07
C CYS A 21 2.34 5.28 7.59
N GLU A 22 1.22 4.74 7.10
CA GLU A 22 1.10 4.15 5.75
C GLU A 22 1.16 5.16 4.60
N TRP A 23 1.16 6.46 4.90
CA TRP A 23 1.49 7.50 3.93
C TRP A 23 2.99 7.55 3.60
N HIS A 24 3.84 6.75 4.25
CA HIS A 24 5.25 6.59 3.90
C HIS A 24 5.52 5.49 2.87
N ASN A 25 4.51 4.76 2.41
CA ASN A 25 4.73 3.88 1.26
C ASN A 25 5.01 4.72 -0.01
N PRO A 26 5.63 4.17 -1.07
CA PRO A 26 6.09 4.96 -2.24
C PRO A 26 5.03 5.83 -2.90
N THR A 27 3.80 5.33 -2.96
CA THR A 27 2.69 6.10 -3.50
C THR A 27 1.96 6.86 -2.38
N GLY A 28 2.31 6.68 -1.12
CA GLY A 28 1.75 7.46 -0.02
C GLY A 28 0.42 6.94 0.49
N SER A 29 0.15 5.63 0.33
CA SER A 29 -1.00 5.00 0.96
C SER A 29 -0.74 3.53 1.32
N ILE A 30 -1.61 2.98 2.17
CA ILE A 30 -1.63 1.54 2.51
C ILE A 30 -1.81 0.63 1.27
N LYS A 31 -2.40 1.14 0.17
CA LYS A 31 -2.72 0.32 -1.01
C LYS A 31 -1.49 -0.21 -1.74
N ASP A 32 -0.32 0.37 -1.53
CA ASP A 32 0.95 -0.16 -2.05
C ASP A 32 1.21 -1.59 -1.60
N ARG A 33 0.82 -1.94 -0.36
CA ARG A 33 1.00 -3.31 0.15
C ARG A 33 0.16 -4.31 -0.61
N ALA A 34 -1.12 -3.98 -0.82
CA ALA A 34 -2.04 -4.84 -1.55
C ALA A 34 -1.63 -4.94 -3.02
N ALA A 35 -1.29 -3.82 -3.66
CA ALA A 35 -0.82 -3.78 -5.03
C ALA A 35 0.43 -4.65 -5.22
N LEU A 36 1.44 -4.51 -4.36
CA LEU A 36 2.65 -5.34 -4.41
C LEU A 36 2.33 -6.83 -4.24
N GLY A 37 1.45 -7.19 -3.30
CA GLY A 37 1.03 -8.58 -3.12
C GLY A 37 0.33 -9.16 -4.34
N MET A 38 -0.59 -8.41 -4.95
CA MET A 38 -1.32 -8.85 -6.16
C MET A 38 -0.39 -8.98 -7.36
N ILE A 39 0.48 -8.01 -7.60
CA ILE A 39 1.42 -8.06 -8.72
C ILE A 39 2.45 -9.17 -8.53
N ASN A 40 2.99 -9.36 -7.33
CA ASN A 40 3.93 -10.46 -7.08
C ASN A 40 3.28 -11.83 -7.32
N LYS A 41 2.04 -12.01 -6.88
CA LYS A 41 1.31 -13.26 -7.16
C LYS A 41 1.09 -13.45 -8.67
N TYR A 42 0.65 -12.41 -9.36
CA TYR A 42 0.50 -12.45 -10.82
C TYR A 42 1.82 -12.82 -11.52
N LEU A 43 2.95 -12.23 -11.13
CA LEU A 43 4.26 -12.54 -11.73
C LEU A 43 4.74 -13.97 -11.46
N GLN A 44 4.23 -14.63 -10.40
CA GLN A 44 4.54 -16.03 -10.11
C GLN A 44 3.69 -16.99 -10.94
N GLU A 45 2.45 -16.62 -11.25
CA GLU A 45 1.46 -17.48 -11.91
C GLU A 45 1.36 -17.25 -13.42
N ALA A 46 1.77 -16.09 -13.92
CA ALA A 46 1.59 -15.71 -15.31
C ALA A 46 2.71 -16.23 -16.21
N ASP A 47 2.34 -16.96 -17.27
CA ASP A 47 3.28 -17.44 -18.29
C ASP A 47 3.83 -16.31 -19.18
N LYS A 48 3.13 -15.17 -19.25
CA LYS A 48 3.53 -13.99 -20.05
C LYS A 48 2.97 -12.69 -19.47
N LYS A 49 3.67 -11.58 -19.75
CA LYS A 49 3.20 -10.22 -19.41
C LYS A 49 1.88 -9.91 -20.13
N GLN A 50 0.95 -9.30 -19.41
CA GLN A 50 -0.39 -8.93 -19.88
C GLN A 50 -0.75 -7.53 -19.39
N ASN A 51 -1.74 -6.92 -20.06
CA ASN A 51 -2.32 -5.66 -19.61
C ASN A 51 -3.18 -5.90 -18.37
N ILE A 52 -3.04 -5.05 -17.36
CA ILE A 52 -3.80 -5.12 -16.11
C ILE A 52 -4.88 -4.04 -16.14
N LEU A 53 -6.13 -4.45 -15.90
CA LEU A 53 -7.27 -3.56 -15.71
C LEU A 53 -7.63 -3.51 -14.23
N GLU A 54 -7.56 -2.33 -13.63
CA GLU A 54 -8.05 -2.06 -12.28
C GLU A 54 -9.24 -1.11 -12.37
N TYR A 55 -10.41 -1.54 -11.89
CA TYR A 55 -11.62 -0.72 -11.87
C TYR A 55 -11.65 0.18 -10.62
N SER A 56 -10.67 1.06 -10.51
CA SER A 56 -10.57 2.04 -9.42
C SER A 56 -10.00 3.36 -9.93
N GLY A 57 -10.59 4.48 -9.53
CA GLY A 57 -9.97 5.81 -9.68
C GLY A 57 -9.12 6.21 -8.47
N GLY A 58 -8.97 5.32 -7.48
CA GLY A 58 -8.41 5.63 -6.17
C GLY A 58 -6.93 5.29 -6.00
N SER A 59 -6.50 5.25 -4.74
CA SER A 59 -5.09 5.00 -4.39
C SER A 59 -4.58 3.63 -4.83
N LEU A 60 -5.46 2.63 -5.01
CA LEU A 60 -5.06 1.31 -5.49
C LEU A 60 -4.63 1.31 -6.96
N ALA A 61 -5.42 1.90 -7.86
CA ALA A 61 -5.06 2.01 -9.27
C ALA A 61 -3.73 2.73 -9.47
N ARG A 62 -3.51 3.81 -8.70
CA ARG A 62 -2.22 4.51 -8.73
C ARG A 62 -1.07 3.65 -8.19
N SER A 63 -1.32 2.83 -7.15
CA SER A 63 -0.32 1.91 -6.60
C SER A 63 0.07 0.84 -7.62
N ILE A 64 -0.93 0.20 -8.24
CA ILE A 64 -0.72 -0.79 -9.32
C ILE A 64 0.01 -0.15 -10.50
N GLY A 65 -0.46 1.00 -10.98
CA GLY A 65 0.16 1.72 -12.08
C GLY A 65 1.62 2.09 -11.82
N CYS A 66 1.94 2.55 -10.59
CA CYS A 66 3.31 2.84 -10.20
C CYS A 66 4.21 1.60 -10.22
N ILE A 67 3.70 0.46 -9.74
CA ILE A 67 4.45 -0.81 -9.75
C ILE A 67 4.63 -1.32 -11.18
N CYS A 68 3.57 -1.32 -12.00
CA CYS A 68 3.65 -1.73 -13.40
C CYS A 68 4.62 -0.86 -14.22
N ASN A 69 4.71 0.44 -13.93
CA ASN A 69 5.67 1.33 -14.58
C ASN A 69 7.13 1.05 -14.18
N TYR A 70 7.35 0.43 -13.02
CA TYR A 70 8.69 0.09 -12.52
C TYR A 70 9.21 -1.27 -13.04
N LEU A 71 8.32 -2.17 -13.46
CA LEU A 71 8.60 -3.57 -13.86
C LEU A 71 8.65 -3.81 -15.38
#